data_AF-A0A0H3M5T6-F1
#
_entry.id   AF-A0A0H3M5T6-F1
#
_cell.length_a   1.000
_cell.length_b   1.000
_cell.length_c   1.000
_cell.angle_alpha   90.00
_cell.angle_beta   90.00
_cell.angle_gamma   90.00
#
_symmetry.space_group_name_H-M   'P 1'
#
loop_
_entity.id
_entity.type
_entity.pdbx_description
1 polymer ?
#
loop_
_entity_poly.entity_id
_entity_poly.type
_entity_poly.pdbx_seq_one_letter_code
_entity_poly.pdbx_strand_id
1 'polypeptide(L)' 'MGGTMLKNLDVTLCDGGYRNQFSFSLDYVIEHIKNLIDARVEYIEIGYRNGSFKPMNNVGYQ' A
#
# COMPACT_ATOMS: atom_id res chain seq x y z
N MET A 1 -28.62 17.32 8.14
CA MET A 1 -27.40 17.02 8.94
C MET A 1 -26.45 16.25 8.05
N GLY A 2 -25.41 16.90 7.52
CA GLY A 2 -24.36 16.21 6.77
C GLY A 2 -23.22 15.88 7.72
N GLY A 3 -23.20 14.66 8.27
CA GLY A 3 -22.04 14.17 9.00
C GLY A 3 -20.90 13.94 8.01
N THR A 4 -19.67 14.32 8.38
CA THR A 4 -18.49 14.02 7.57
C THR A 4 -18.31 12.51 7.53
N MET A 5 -18.28 11.92 6.33
CA MET A 5 -18.04 10.49 6.15
C MET A 5 -16.57 10.20 6.48
N LEU A 6 -16.33 9.38 7.51
CA LEU A 6 -15.01 8.83 7.79
C LEU A 6 -14.61 7.89 6.63
N LYS A 7 -13.38 8.01 6.15
CA LYS A 7 -12.82 7.13 5.13
C LYS A 7 -11.55 6.50 5.66
N ASN A 8 -11.38 5.21 5.41
CA ASN A 8 -10.18 4.47 5.78
C ASN A 8 -9.15 4.48 4.65
N LEU A 9 -7.87 4.57 5.03
CA LEU A 9 -6.73 4.45 4.15
C LEU A 9 -5.82 3.33 4.70
N ASP A 10 -5.67 2.25 3.93
CA ASP A 10 -4.65 1.25 4.21
C ASP A 10 -3.30 1.67 3.61
N VAL A 11 -2.26 1.63 4.44
CA VAL A 11 -0.87 1.94 4.03
C VAL A 11 0.05 0.75 4.23
N THR A 12 -0.50 -0.46 4.39
CA THR A 12 0.27 -1.66 4.78
C THR A 12 1.37 -1.97 3.77
N LEU A 13 1.07 -1.93 2.47
CA LEU A 13 2.05 -2.22 1.41
C LEU A 13 3.08 -1.10 1.27
N CYS A 14 2.68 0.16 1.47
CA CYS A 14 3.58 1.31 1.39
C CYS A 14 4.55 1.37 2.59
N ASP A 15 4.01 1.45 3.80
CA ASP A 15 4.79 1.59 5.04
C ASP A 15 5.49 0.28 5.41
N GLY A 16 4.80 -0.85 5.29
CA GLY A 16 5.41 -2.17 5.42
C GLY A 16 6.47 -2.43 4.35
N GLY A 17 6.25 -1.94 3.13
CA GLY A 17 7.23 -2.00 2.04
C GLY A 17 8.50 -1.23 2.37
N TYR A 18 8.40 -0.03 2.96
CA TYR A 18 9.59 0.69 3.42
C TYR A 18 10.42 -0.12 4.42
N ARG A 19 9.76 -0.86 5.33
CA ARG A 19 10.42 -1.68 6.36
C ARG A 19 10.95 -3.01 5.79
N ASN A 20 10.28 -3.57 4.80
CA ASN A 20 10.56 -4.89 4.21
C ASN A 20 11.18 -4.79 2.79
N GLN A 21 11.76 -3.65 2.43
CA GLN A 21 12.37 -3.41 1.11
C GLN A 21 11.44 -3.69 -0.08
N PHE A 22 10.13 -3.47 0.10
CA PHE A 22 9.07 -3.81 -0.86
C PHE A 22 9.11 -5.26 -1.34
N SER A 23 9.65 -6.16 -0.51
CA SER A 23 9.77 -7.59 -0.79
C SER A 23 8.48 -8.32 -0.41
N PHE A 24 7.45 -8.13 -1.22
CA PHE A 24 6.20 -8.89 -1.12
C PHE A 24 6.08 -9.82 -2.33
N SER A 25 5.56 -11.03 -2.12
CA SER A 25 5.16 -11.86 -3.24
C SER A 25 3.95 -11.25 -3.95
N LEU A 26 3.85 -11.45 -5.26
CA LEU A 26 2.70 -10.97 -6.03
C LEU A 26 1.39 -11.56 -5.49
N ASP A 27 1.39 -12.84 -5.11
CA ASP A 27 0.22 -13.52 -4.54
C ASP A 27 -0.26 -12.86 -3.25
N TYR A 28 0.68 -12.51 -2.35
CA TYR A 28 0.35 -11.78 -1.11
C TYR A 28 -0.26 -10.42 -1.41
N VAL A 29 0.31 -9.65 -2.35
CA VAL A 29 -0.22 -8.34 -2.73
C VAL A 29 -1.64 -8.45 -3.27
N ILE A 30 -1.89 -9.42 -4.15
CA ILE A 30 -3.22 -9.66 -4.74
C ILE A 30 -4.23 -10.06 -3.66
N GLU A 31 -3.87 -11.00 -2.79
CA GLU A 31 -4.76 -11.47 -1.71
C GLU A 31 -5.06 -10.35 -0.71
N HIS A 32 -4.05 -9.57 -0.32
CA HIS A 32 -4.22 -8.43 0.58
C HIS A 32 -5.18 -7.38 0.01
N ILE A 33 -5.02 -7.01 -1.27
CA ILE A 33 -5.91 -6.06 -1.93
C ILE A 33 -7.35 -6.59 -2.01
N LYS A 34 -7.55 -7.88 -2.33
CA LYS A 34 -8.89 -8.49 -2.33
C LYS A 34 -9.55 -8.39 -0.96
N ASN A 35 -8.81 -8.73 0.10
CA ASN A 35 -9.29 -8.66 1.47
C ASN A 35 -9.67 -7.22 1.89
N LEU A 36 -8.91 -6.21 1.45
CA LEU A 36 -9.22 -4.80 1.71
C LEU A 36 -10.49 -4.33 0.96
N ILE A 37 -10.68 -4.80 -0.28
CA ILE A 37 -11.89 -4.52 -1.06
C ILE A 37 -13.11 -5.15 -0.37
N ASP A 38 -13.00 -6.41 0.06
CA ASP A 38 -14.07 -7.12 0.77
C ASP A 38 -14.39 -6.46 2.13
N ALA A 39 -13.37 -5.92 2.80
CA ALA A 39 -13.51 -5.13 4.03
C ALA A 39 -14.02 -3.70 3.81
N ARG A 40 -14.24 -3.28 2.55
CA ARG A 40 -14.70 -1.94 2.15
C ARG A 40 -13.78 -0.80 2.58
N VAL A 41 -12.46 -1.03 2.56
CA VAL A 41 -11.49 0.05 2.75
C VAL A 41 -11.49 0.95 1.50
N GLU A 42 -11.64 2.26 1.70
CA GLU A 42 -11.88 3.21 0.62
C GLU A 42 -10.61 3.53 -0.19
N TYR A 43 -9.45 3.53 0.45
CA TYR A 43 -8.18 3.85 -0.20
C TYR A 43 -7.09 2.87 0.21
N ILE A 44 -6.25 2.50 -0.75
CA ILE A 44 -5.12 1.58 -0.58
C ILE A 44 -3.88 2.25 -1.17
N GLU A 45 -2.88 2.51 -0.34
CA GLU A 45 -1.58 3.02 -0.78
C GLU A 45 -0.61 1.86 -1.01
N ILE A 46 -0.22 1.68 -2.27
CA ILE A 46 0.55 0.50 -2.71
C ILE A 46 2.08 0.70 -2.73
N GLY A 47 2.56 1.95 -2.57
CA GLY A 47 3.99 2.25 -2.54
C GLY A 47 4.36 3.63 -3.11
N TYR A 48 5.67 3.94 -3.11
CA TYR A 48 6.19 5.22 -3.60
C TYR A 48 6.40 5.21 -5.11
N ARG A 49 5.86 6.23 -5.79
CA ARG A 49 5.98 6.38 -7.25
C ARG A 49 7.42 6.52 -7.76
N ASN A 50 8.30 7.14 -6.97
CA ASN A 50 9.69 7.46 -7.35
C ASN A 50 10.72 6.68 -6.54
N GLY A 51 10.33 5.51 -6.02
CA GLY A 51 11.17 4.75 -5.10
C GLY A 51 11.14 5.32 -3.68
N SER A 52 11.81 4.64 -2.76
CA SER A 52 11.87 5.04 -1.36
C SER A 52 12.87 6.16 -1.10
N PHE A 53 12.67 6.92 -0.01
CA PHE A 53 13.59 7.99 0.43
C PHE A 53 15.04 7.51 0.62
N LYS A 54 15.23 6.24 0.98
CA LYS A 54 16.53 5.58 0.96
C LYS A 54 16.63 4.78 -0.34
N PRO A 55 17.73 4.85 -1.10
CA PRO A 55 17.92 4.02 -2.28
C PRO A 55 17.72 2.55 -1.93
N MET A 56 16.84 1.88 -2.67
CA MET A 56 16.63 0.44 -2.55
C MET A 56 16.68 -0.18 -3.95
N ASN A 57 17.41 -1.29 -4.07
CA ASN A 57 17.49 -2.02 -5.32
C ASN A 57 16.08 -2.49 -5.71
N ASN A 58 15.71 -2.32 -6.97
CA ASN A 58 14.43 -2.76 -7.54
C ASN A 58 13.16 -2.02 -7.07
N VAL A 59 13.26 -0.82 -6.47
CA VAL A 59 12.11 -0.02 -6.05
C VAL A 59 12.18 1.40 -6.64
N GLY A 60 11.52 1.61 -7.78
CA GLY A 60 11.28 2.93 -8.39
C GLY A 60 12.50 3.65 -9.03
N TYR A 61 12.33 3.99 -10.32
CA TYR A 61 13.24 4.64 -11.28
C TYR A 61 14.69 4.09 -11.39
N GLN A 62 14.99 3.46 -12.53
CA GLN A 62 16.34 3.38 -13.11
C GLN A 62 16.61 4.63 -13.93
#